data_AF-A0A1G1X3B6-F1
#
_entry.id   AF-A0A1G1X3B6-F1
#
_cell.length_a   1.000
_cell.length_b   1.000
_cell.length_c   1.000
_cell.angle_alpha   90.00
_cell.angle_beta   90.00
_cell.angle_gamma   90.00
#
_symmetry.space_group_name_H-M   'P 1'
#
loop_
_entity.id
_entity.type
_entity.pdbx_description
1 polymer ?
#
loop_
_entity_poly.entity_id
_entity_poly.type
_entity_poly.pdbx_seq_one_letter_code
_entity_poly.pdbx_strand_id
1 'polypeptide(L)'
;MRPNFTKITIVREIIMDQRFWVYVVLTIVGIMGAAGDIAINQWAKSHRWEWWVVSCLVWIVTATIFGVILRWDHFKFGVAVILALLIHSICAVLFDWLWYKTNLTATQWIGIAIALVAIGFIEGGKKAEEAPQSIPVANE
;
A
#
# COMPACT_ATOMS: atom_id res chain seq x y z
N MET A 1 9.34 -0.93 -44.96
CA MET A 1 9.67 -1.14 -43.53
C MET A 1 8.83 -0.19 -42.69
N ARG A 2 7.72 -0.67 -42.10
CA ARG A 2 6.91 0.08 -41.13
C ARG A 2 7.26 -0.46 -39.73
N PRO A 3 8.10 0.21 -38.94
CA PRO A 3 8.49 -0.33 -37.65
C PRO A 3 7.39 -0.11 -36.60
N ASN A 4 7.14 -1.15 -35.81
CA ASN A 4 6.91 -1.10 -34.37
C ASN A 4 5.67 -0.42 -33.74
N PHE A 5 4.81 0.32 -34.44
CA PHE A 5 3.67 0.97 -33.76
C PHE A 5 2.72 -0.01 -33.04
N THR A 6 2.39 -1.14 -33.66
CA THR A 6 1.45 -2.12 -33.07
C THR A 6 2.04 -2.84 -31.84
N LYS A 7 3.34 -3.16 -31.86
CA LYS A 7 4.02 -3.78 -30.71
C LYS A 7 4.13 -2.82 -29.53
N ILE A 8 4.39 -1.53 -29.80
CA ILE A 8 4.50 -0.50 -28.75
C ILE A 8 3.15 -0.28 -28.07
N THR A 9 2.03 -0.25 -28.80
CA THR A 9 0.69 -0.08 -28.21
C THR A 9 0.30 -1.27 -27.32
N ILE A 10 0.50 -2.51 -27.77
CA ILE A 10 0.15 -3.72 -27.01
C ILE A 10 0.97 -3.82 -25.71
N VAL A 11 2.28 -3.58 -25.78
CA VAL A 11 3.15 -3.60 -24.59
C VAL A 11 2.74 -2.53 -23.58
N ARG A 12 2.33 -1.35 -24.05
CA ARG A 12 1.91 -0.25 -23.17
C ARG A 12 0.58 -0.54 -22.48
N GLU A 13 -0.39 -1.15 -23.16
CA GLU A 13 -1.65 -1.60 -22.56
C GLU A 13 -1.42 -2.66 -21.48
N ILE A 14 -0.60 -3.69 -21.77
CA ILE A 14 -0.30 -4.77 -20.82
C ILE A 14 0.42 -4.23 -19.56
N ILE A 15 1.37 -3.31 -19.72
CA ILE A 15 2.10 -2.72 -18.59
C ILE A 15 1.19 -1.80 -17.75
N MET A 16 0.28 -1.04 -18.38
CA MET A 16 -0.69 -0.22 -17.65
C MET A 16 -1.67 -1.08 -16.85
N ASP A 17 -2.12 -2.18 -17.44
CA ASP A 17 -3.04 -3.12 -16.79
C ASP A 17 -2.37 -3.77 -15.57
N GLN A 18 -1.12 -4.25 -15.71
CA GLN A 18 -0.37 -4.84 -14.60
C GLN A 18 -0.15 -3.86 -13.44
N ARG A 19 0.22 -2.60 -13.74
CA ARG A 19 0.38 -1.53 -12.74
C ARG A 19 -0.91 -1.31 -11.96
N PHE A 20 -2.02 -1.17 -12.68
CA PHE A 20 -3.33 -0.98 -12.08
C PHE A 20 -3.68 -2.11 -11.12
N TRP A 21 -3.49 -3.36 -11.54
CA TRP A 21 -3.75 -4.53 -10.68
C TRP A 21 -2.91 -4.54 -9.40
N VAL A 22 -1.64 -4.13 -9.45
CA VAL A 22 -0.81 -4.05 -8.24
C VAL A 22 -1.43 -3.09 -7.21
N TYR A 23 -1.87 -1.91 -7.63
CA TYR A 23 -2.54 -0.95 -6.74
C TYR A 23 -3.87 -1.49 -6.21
N VAL A 24 -4.65 -2.18 -7.04
CA VAL A 24 -5.93 -2.79 -6.64
C VAL A 24 -5.68 -3.85 -5.55
N VAL A 25 -4.74 -4.77 -5.76
CA VAL A 25 -4.44 -5.81 -4.77
C VAL A 25 -3.86 -5.19 -3.49
N LEU A 26 -3.01 -4.16 -3.59
CA LEU A 26 -2.50 -3.45 -2.41
C LEU A 26 -3.63 -2.78 -1.61
N THR A 27 -4.64 -2.25 -2.31
CA THR A 27 -5.84 -1.68 -1.67
C THR A 27 -6.64 -2.76 -0.95
N ILE A 28 -6.82 -3.92 -1.57
CA ILE A 28 -7.49 -5.07 -0.94
C ILE A 28 -6.73 -5.50 0.32
N VAL A 29 -5.40 -5.58 0.27
CA VAL A 29 -4.56 -5.89 1.44
C VAL A 29 -4.82 -4.91 2.59
N GLY A 30 -4.84 -3.61 2.32
CA GLY A 30 -5.12 -2.60 3.35
C GLY A 30 -6.52 -2.75 3.96
N ILE A 31 -7.55 -2.99 3.13
CA ILE A 31 -8.92 -3.22 3.60
C ILE A 31 -9.01 -4.50 4.46
N MET A 32 -8.37 -5.59 4.01
CA MET A 32 -8.36 -6.85 4.76
C MET A 32 -7.62 -6.72 6.09
N GLY A 33 -6.51 -5.98 6.13
CA GLY A 33 -5.83 -5.63 7.36
C GLY A 33 -6.77 -4.94 8.35
N ALA A 34 -7.50 -3.92 7.90
CA ALA A 34 -8.47 -3.22 8.74
C ALA A 34 -9.60 -4.14 9.23
N ALA A 35 -10.07 -5.06 8.39
CA ALA A 35 -11.04 -6.08 8.79
C ALA A 35 -10.50 -7.02 9.88
N GLY A 36 -9.22 -7.39 9.81
CA GLY A 36 -8.52 -8.16 10.85
C GLY A 36 -8.49 -7.44 12.19
N ASP A 37 -8.22 -6.12 12.17
CA ASP A 37 -8.22 -5.26 13.36
C ASP A 37 -9.64 -5.09 13.94
N ILE A 38 -10.65 -4.98 13.09
CA ILE A 38 -12.05 -4.94 13.54
C ILE A 38 -12.40 -6.26 14.24
N ALA A 39 -12.02 -7.41 13.66
CA ALA A 39 -12.27 -8.71 14.26
C ALA A 39 -11.58 -8.88 15.61
N ILE A 40 -10.31 -8.45 15.76
CA ILE A 40 -9.62 -8.55 17.06
C ILE A 40 -10.24 -7.60 18.09
N ASN A 41 -10.71 -6.42 17.67
CA ASN A 41 -11.46 -5.51 18.53
C ASN A 41 -12.79 -6.11 19.00
N GLN A 42 -13.49 -6.87 18.14
CA GLN A 42 -14.69 -7.60 18.54
C GLN A 42 -14.38 -8.73 19.51
N TRP A 43 -13.27 -9.45 19.31
CA TRP A 43 -12.80 -10.43 20.28
C TRP A 43 -12.51 -9.79 21.64
N ALA A 44 -11.79 -8.67 21.68
CA ALA A 44 -11.47 -7.97 22.94
C ALA A 44 -12.71 -7.51 23.72
N LYS A 45 -13.80 -7.17 23.03
CA LYS A 45 -15.07 -6.76 23.65
C LYS A 45 -15.91 -7.96 24.09
N SER A 46 -16.06 -8.95 23.22
CA SER A 46 -17.00 -10.07 23.43
C SER A 46 -16.38 -11.30 24.08
N HIS A 47 -15.05 -11.40 24.14
CA HIS A 47 -14.27 -12.55 24.60
C HIS A 47 -14.61 -13.87 23.89
N ARG A 48 -15.26 -13.78 22.73
CA ARG A 48 -15.69 -14.91 21.90
C ARG A 48 -14.55 -15.39 21.02
N TRP A 49 -14.12 -16.64 21.22
CA TRP A 49 -12.97 -17.22 20.52
C TRP A 49 -13.12 -17.23 19.00
N GLU A 50 -14.35 -17.22 18.48
CA GLU A 50 -14.58 -17.22 17.03
C GLU A 50 -14.00 -15.95 16.37
N TRP A 51 -14.14 -14.80 17.03
CA TRP A 51 -13.58 -13.53 16.53
C TRP A 51 -12.06 -13.52 16.51
N TRP A 52 -11.43 -14.19 17.48
CA TRP A 52 -9.98 -14.32 17.52
C TRP A 52 -9.48 -15.18 16.35
N VAL A 53 -10.12 -16.33 16.11
CA VAL A 53 -9.77 -17.21 14.99
C VAL A 53 -9.96 -16.50 13.65
N VAL A 54 -11.08 -15.79 13.47
CA VAL A 54 -11.32 -15.00 12.25
C VAL A 54 -10.23 -13.94 12.05
N SER A 55 -9.86 -13.20 13.10
CA SER A 55 -8.78 -12.21 13.00
C SER A 55 -7.45 -12.84 12.59
N CYS A 56 -7.06 -13.97 13.21
CA CYS A 56 -5.84 -14.69 12.84
C CYS A 56 -5.85 -15.15 11.38
N LEU A 57 -6.95 -15.73 10.91
CA LEU A 57 -7.08 -16.18 9.53
C LEU A 57 -6.99 -15.01 8.54
N VAL A 58 -7.68 -13.91 8.83
CA VAL A 58 -7.62 -12.70 8.00
C VAL A 58 -6.19 -12.17 7.93
N TRP A 59 -5.49 -12.05 9.06
CA TRP A 59 -4.11 -11.57 9.09
C TRP A 59 -3.13 -12.48 8.35
N ILE A 60 -3.28 -13.80 8.45
CA ILE A 60 -2.45 -14.76 7.69
C ILE A 60 -2.64 -14.57 6.18
N VAL A 61 -3.89 -14.44 5.72
CA VAL A 61 -4.19 -14.23 4.31
C VAL A 61 -3.66 -12.87 3.84
N THR A 62 -3.89 -11.81 4.61
CA THR A 62 -3.39 -10.46 4.32
C THR A 62 -1.86 -10.44 4.19
N ALA A 63 -1.14 -11.03 5.17
CA ALA A 63 0.31 -11.10 5.14
C ALA A 63 0.84 -11.92 3.96
N THR A 64 0.15 -13.01 3.61
CA THR A 64 0.52 -13.86 2.46
C THR A 64 0.37 -13.10 1.15
N ILE A 65 -0.78 -12.46 0.93
CA ILE A 65 -1.04 -11.67 -0.29
C ILE A 65 -0.06 -10.50 -0.37
N PHE A 66 0.16 -9.79 0.74
CA PHE A 66 1.12 -8.69 0.79
C PHE A 66 2.54 -9.15 0.45
N GLY A 67 2.99 -10.28 1.01
CA GLY A 67 4.27 -10.88 0.68
C GLY A 67 4.40 -11.26 -0.80
N VAL A 68 3.33 -11.74 -1.43
CA VAL A 68 3.31 -12.03 -2.87
C VAL A 68 3.45 -10.75 -3.70
N ILE A 69 2.72 -9.68 -3.37
CA ILE A 69 2.81 -8.40 -4.09
C ILE A 69 4.21 -7.81 -3.99
N LEU A 70 4.84 -7.90 -2.81
CA LEU A 70 6.20 -7.40 -2.61
C LEU A 70 7.23 -8.10 -3.51
N ARG A 71 6.98 -9.35 -3.92
CA ARG A 71 7.84 -10.07 -4.88
C ARG A 71 7.69 -9.59 -6.31
N TRP A 72 6.65 -8.83 -6.64
CA TRP A 72 6.46 -8.26 -7.99
C TRP A 72 7.36 -7.05 -8.26
N ASP A 73 8.15 -6.61 -7.27
CA ASP A 73 9.17 -5.55 -7.36
C ASP A 73 8.66 -4.24 -8.01
N HIS A 74 7.36 -3.97 -7.86
CA HIS A 74 6.74 -2.78 -8.43
C HIS A 74 6.99 -1.52 -7.59
N PHE A 75 7.23 -1.71 -6.29
CA PHE A 75 7.54 -0.65 -5.33
C PHE A 75 8.72 -1.09 -4.46
N LYS A 76 9.52 -0.12 -4.00
CA LYS A 76 10.42 -0.35 -2.87
C LYS A 76 9.58 -0.81 -1.67
N PHE A 77 10.08 -1.78 -0.91
CA PHE A 77 9.38 -2.38 0.24
C PHE A 77 8.74 -1.33 1.16
N GLY A 78 9.49 -0.27 1.51
CA GLY A 78 8.98 0.80 2.37
C GLY A 78 7.76 1.54 1.81
N VAL A 79 7.73 1.81 0.49
CA VAL A 79 6.58 2.49 -0.14
C VAL A 79 5.34 1.59 -0.10
N ALA A 80 5.49 0.31 -0.46
CA ALA A 80 4.38 -0.64 -0.42
C ALA A 80 3.80 -0.79 0.99
N VAL A 81 4.67 -0.89 2.01
CA VAL A 81 4.25 -0.95 3.41
C VAL A 81 3.48 0.31 3.80
N ILE A 82 3.99 1.49 3.47
CA ILE A 82 3.32 2.72 3.88
C ILE A 82 1.98 2.91 3.16
N LEU A 83 1.90 2.60 1.86
CA LEU A 83 0.64 2.65 1.13
C LEU A 83 -0.39 1.67 1.69
N ALA A 84 0.01 0.43 1.97
CA ALA A 84 -0.87 -0.56 2.60
C ALA A 84 -1.35 -0.10 3.98
N LEU A 85 -0.44 0.40 4.83
CA LEU A 85 -0.76 0.92 6.16
C LEU A 85 -1.62 2.19 6.10
N LEU A 86 -1.44 3.04 5.10
CA LEU A 86 -2.26 4.23 4.90
C LEU A 86 -3.70 3.82 4.59
N ILE A 87 -3.90 2.90 3.65
CA ILE A 87 -5.23 2.40 3.28
C ILE A 87 -5.87 1.69 4.49
N HIS A 88 -5.12 0.82 5.16
CA HIS A 88 -5.53 0.18 6.41
C HIS A 88 -6.00 1.20 7.44
N SER A 89 -5.21 2.25 7.69
CA SER A 89 -5.52 3.28 8.68
C SER A 89 -6.76 4.08 8.29
N ILE A 90 -6.90 4.46 7.01
CA ILE A 90 -8.10 5.13 6.51
C ILE A 90 -9.34 4.25 6.73
N CYS A 91 -9.28 2.97 6.38
CA CYS A 91 -10.39 2.04 6.57
C CYS A 91 -10.73 1.84 8.05
N ALA A 92 -9.73 1.68 8.92
CA ALA A 92 -9.92 1.53 10.35
C ALA A 92 -10.58 2.77 10.95
N VAL A 93 -10.09 3.96 10.59
CA VAL A 93 -10.65 5.25 11.02
C VAL A 93 -12.09 5.44 10.51
N LEU A 94 -12.35 5.15 9.24
CA LEU A 94 -13.70 5.24 8.67
C LEU A 94 -14.66 4.27 9.37
N PHE A 95 -14.20 3.06 9.67
CA PHE A 95 -15.02 2.09 10.41
C PHE A 95 -15.31 2.58 11.83
N ASP A 96 -14.29 3.07 12.55
CA ASP A 96 -14.47 3.60 13.89
C ASP A 96 -15.42 4.80 13.93
N TRP A 97 -15.30 5.69 12.95
CA TRP A 97 -16.18 6.84 12.81
C TRP A 97 -17.63 6.43 12.49
N LEU A 98 -17.84 5.49 11.56
CA LEU A 98 -19.18 5.05 11.15
C LEU A 98 -19.86 4.16 12.21
N TRP A 99 -19.11 3.27 12.84
CA TRP A 99 -19.68 2.23 13.71
C TRP A 99 -19.66 2.62 15.19
N TYR A 100 -18.57 3.22 15.66
CA TYR A 100 -18.42 3.61 17.07
C TYR A 100 -18.68 5.10 17.32
N LYS A 101 -18.90 5.90 16.26
CA LYS A 101 -19.14 7.34 16.33
C LYS A 101 -18.02 8.08 17.07
N THR A 102 -16.81 7.55 17.03
CA THR A 102 -15.65 8.13 17.68
C THR A 102 -15.17 9.34 16.87
N ASN A 103 -14.91 10.46 17.54
CA ASN A 103 -14.31 11.63 16.90
C ASN A 103 -12.79 11.54 17.00
N LEU A 104 -12.10 11.76 15.88
CA LEU A 104 -10.65 11.83 15.86
C LEU A 104 -10.17 13.05 16.65
N THR A 105 -9.18 12.86 17.51
CA THR A 105 -8.53 13.96 18.22
C THR A 105 -7.56 14.71 17.30
N ALA A 106 -7.27 15.98 17.62
CA ALA A 106 -6.32 16.79 16.85
C ALA A 106 -4.92 16.13 16.74
N THR A 107 -4.51 15.36 17.76
CA THR A 107 -3.24 14.62 17.76
C THR A 107 -3.21 13.46 16.76
N GLN A 108 -4.34 12.78 16.52
CA GLN A 108 -4.42 11.71 15.53
C GLN A 108 -4.30 12.24 14.10
N TRP A 109 -4.86 13.42 13.82
CA TRP A 109 -4.69 14.11 12.55
C TRP A 109 -3.23 14.48 12.26
N ILE A 110 -2.46 14.87 13.28
CA ILE A 110 -1.02 15.15 13.14
C ILE A 110 -0.28 13.87 12.72
N GLY A 111 -0.61 12.72 13.31
CA GLY A 111 -0.03 11.43 12.93
C GLY A 111 -0.27 11.08 11.45
N ILE A 112 -1.50 11.29 10.96
CA ILE A 112 -1.85 11.10 9.55
C ILE A 112 -1.03 12.05 8.66
N ALA A 113 -0.91 13.33 9.04
CA ALA A 113 -0.14 14.30 8.26
C ALA A 113 1.35 13.93 8.17
N ILE A 114 1.96 13.47 9.26
CA ILE A 114 3.36 13.00 9.28
C ILE A 114 3.54 11.79 8.37
N ALA A 115 2.60 10.83 8.40
CA ALA A 115 2.66 9.66 7.53
C ALA A 115 2.63 10.05 6.04
N LEU A 116 1.76 11.00 5.66
CA LEU A 116 1.70 11.53 4.29
C LEU A 116 3.01 12.23 3.87
N VAL A 117 3.63 13.00 4.77
CA VAL A 117 4.93 13.65 4.51
C VAL A 117 6.04 12.61 4.32
N ALA A 118 6.06 11.55 5.14
CA ALA A 118 7.03 10.47 5.00
C ALA A 118 6.91 9.76 3.64
N ILE A 119 5.69 9.53 3.13
CA ILE A 119 5.46 9.02 1.76
C ILE A 119 6.08 9.97 0.73
N GLY A 120 5.84 11.27 0.87
CA GLY A 120 6.37 12.28 -0.03
C GLY A 120 7.89 12.28 -0.10
N PHE A 121 8.58 12.13 1.03
CA PHE A 121 10.05 12.03 1.05
C PHE A 121 10.57 10.76 0.38
N ILE A 122 9.91 9.62 0.59
CA ILE A 122 10.33 8.36 0.00
C ILE A 122 10.14 8.35 -1.52
N GLU A 123 9.04 8.93 -2.02
CA GLU A 123 8.82 9.07 -3.46
C GLU A 123 9.71 10.18 -4.06
N GLY A 124 9.98 11.25 -3.31
CA GLY A 124 10.86 12.36 -3.73
C GLY A 124 12.33 11.94 -3.91
N GLY A 125 12.84 11.07 -3.03
CA GLY A 125 14.20 10.52 -3.14
C GLY A 125 14.45 9.75 -4.44
N LYS A 126 13.40 9.16 -5.04
CA LYS A 126 13.46 8.42 -6.31
C LYS A 126 13.88 9.29 -7.50
N LYS A 127 13.42 10.55 -7.56
CA LYS A 127 13.74 11.46 -8.67
C LYS A 127 15.20 11.93 -8.66
N ALA A 128 15.85 11.90 -7.50
CA ALA A 128 17.25 12.31 -7.36
C ALA A 128 18.24 11.23 -7.83
N GLU A 129 17.84 9.95 -7.78
CA GLU A 129 18.71 8.81 -8.10
C GLU A 129 18.73 8.48 -9.62
N GLU A 130 17.69 8.88 -10.37
CA GLU A 130 17.57 8.67 -11.83
C GLU A 130 18.25 9.77 -12.67
N ALA A 131 18.89 10.78 -12.07
CA ALA A 131 19.64 11.79 -12.81
C ALA A 131 20.90 11.14 -13.44
N PRO A 132 21.08 11.19 -14.78
CA PRO A 132 22.21 10.53 -15.41
C PRO A 132 23.52 11.19 -14.95
N GLN A 133 24.38 10.41 -14.29
CA GLN A 133 25.78 10.77 -14.10
C GLN A 133 26.43 10.84 -15.49
N SER A 134 26.50 12.05 -16.05
CA SER A 134 27.31 12.33 -17.22
C SER A 134 28.77 12.04 -16.85
N ILE A 135 29.27 10.90 -17.31
CA ILE A 135 30.70 10.54 -17.22
C ILE A 135 31.46 11.62 -18.01
N PRO A 136 32.33 12.43 -17.40
CA PRO A 136 33.21 13.28 -18.17
C PRO A 136 34.18 12.36 -18.92
N VAL A 137 34.01 12.28 -20.24
CA VAL A 137 35.01 11.67 -21.12
C VAL A 137 36.22 12.59 -21.04
N ALA A 138 37.26 12.13 -20.34
CA ALA A 138 38.57 12.76 -20.36
C ALA A 138 39.12 12.57 -21.77
N ASN A 139 39.22 13.68 -22.51
CA ASN A 139 39.89 13.71 -23.79
C ASN A 139 41.41 13.80 -23.49
N GLU A 140 42.13 12.70 -23.69
CA GLU A 140 43.60 12.70 -23.86
C GLU A 140 43.94 12.79 -25.35
#